data_AF-V6JNH7-F1
#
_entry.id   AF-V6JNH7-F1
#
_cell.length_a   1.000
_cell.length_b   1.000
_cell.length_c   1.000
_cell.angle_alpha   90.00
_cell.angle_beta   90.00
_cell.angle_gamma   90.00
#
_symmetry.space_group_name_H-M   'P 1'
#
loop_
_entity.id
_entity.type
_entity.pdbx_description
1 polymer ?
#
loop_
_entity_poly.entity_id
_entity_poly.type
_entity_poly.pdbx_seq_one_letter_code
_entity_poly.pdbx_strand_id
1 'polypeptide(L)'
;MPPRATDACRAAVLGKPIAHSLSPVLHRAAYDALGLTAWSYDRFEVDEAGLPGFFEELGPQWAGLSLTMPLKRAVIPLLDEISETAASVDAVNTVVFTEDGSRIGDNTDIPGMVAALREHGIEQVDSAAILGAGATASSALAALARICTGEVVAYVRSEARAAEMREWGERLDVDVRTADWADAGQALRAPLVIATTPAGTTDALAAAVPERPATLFDVLYDPWPTELAARWSMFGGAVVSGLDLLVHQAVLQVERMTGRSPAPLEAMRRAGEKALAER
;
A
#
# COMPACT_ATOMS: atom_id res chain seq x y z
N MET A 1 17.41 10.13 -24.21
CA MET A 1 17.66 11.59 -24.08
C MET A 1 16.51 12.07 -23.23
N PRO A 2 16.74 12.68 -22.05
CA PRO A 2 15.64 12.93 -21.12
C PRO A 2 14.50 13.64 -21.86
N PRO A 3 13.23 13.27 -21.60
CA PRO A 3 12.09 13.88 -22.25
C PRO A 3 12.26 15.40 -22.19
N ARG A 4 12.16 16.04 -23.35
CA ARG A 4 12.27 17.51 -23.42
C ARG A 4 11.22 18.08 -22.47
N ALA A 5 11.56 19.16 -21.77
CA ALA A 5 10.70 19.86 -20.82
C ALA A 5 9.36 20.40 -21.40
N THR A 6 9.00 20.01 -22.63
CA THR A 6 7.86 20.47 -23.41
C THR A 6 6.83 19.38 -23.71
N ASP A 7 7.11 18.11 -23.44
CA ASP A 7 6.20 17.02 -23.78
C ASP A 7 5.34 16.67 -22.55
N ALA A 8 4.02 16.69 -22.73
CA ALA A 8 3.09 16.38 -21.64
C ALA A 8 3.31 14.95 -21.14
N CYS A 9 3.47 14.78 -19.83
CA CYS A 9 3.65 13.47 -19.20
C CYS A 9 2.41 13.11 -18.39
N ARG A 10 2.01 11.84 -18.43
CA ARG A 10 0.81 11.33 -17.75
C ARG A 10 1.18 10.18 -16.84
N ALA A 11 0.64 10.23 -15.64
CA ALA A 11 0.54 9.07 -14.79
C ALA A 11 -0.90 8.92 -14.30
N ALA A 12 -1.24 7.76 -13.76
CA ALA A 12 -2.55 7.58 -13.15
C ALA A 12 -2.57 6.46 -12.11
N VAL A 13 -3.61 6.46 -11.29
CA VAL A 13 -3.98 5.31 -10.48
C VAL A 13 -5.11 4.53 -11.14
N LEU A 14 -5.02 3.20 -11.14
CA LEU A 14 -6.07 2.30 -11.60
C LEU A 14 -6.54 1.38 -10.48
N GLY A 15 -7.82 1.08 -10.49
CA GLY A 15 -8.44 0.09 -9.61
C GLY A 15 -9.95 0.16 -9.68
N LYS A 16 -10.63 -0.68 -8.89
CA LYS A 16 -12.10 -0.69 -8.77
C LYS A 16 -12.51 -1.20 -7.39
N PRO A 17 -13.18 -0.38 -6.55
CA PRO A 17 -13.51 1.05 -6.78
C PRO A 17 -12.28 1.97 -6.67
N ILE A 18 -12.32 3.15 -7.31
CA ILE A 18 -11.20 4.11 -7.28
C ILE A 18 -11.57 5.56 -6.96
N ALA A 19 -12.87 5.88 -6.89
CA ALA A 19 -13.35 7.26 -6.75
C ALA A 19 -12.73 8.01 -5.56
N HIS A 20 -12.53 7.30 -4.45
CA HIS A 20 -12.02 7.84 -3.18
C HIS A 20 -10.50 7.94 -3.10
N SER A 21 -9.76 7.51 -4.13
CA SER A 21 -8.29 7.53 -4.10
C SER A 21 -7.75 8.94 -3.91
N LEU A 22 -6.87 9.09 -2.92
CA LEU A 22 -6.09 10.31 -2.67
C LEU A 22 -4.80 10.37 -3.50
N SER A 23 -4.43 9.33 -4.26
CA SER A 23 -3.21 9.33 -5.08
C SER A 23 -3.14 10.54 -6.04
N PRO A 24 -4.22 10.95 -6.74
CA PRO A 24 -4.18 12.17 -7.55
C PRO A 24 -3.88 13.44 -6.74
N VAL A 25 -4.33 13.55 -5.49
CA VAL A 25 -4.03 14.69 -4.62
C VAL A 25 -2.54 14.72 -4.29
N LEU A 26 -2.00 13.58 -3.85
CA LEU A 26 -0.59 13.46 -3.45
C LEU A 26 0.36 13.72 -4.63
N HIS A 27 0.12 13.06 -5.77
CA HIS A 27 0.98 13.19 -6.95
C HIS A 27 0.92 14.60 -7.55
N ARG A 28 -0.25 15.24 -7.63
CA ARG A 28 -0.35 16.62 -8.12
C ARG A 28 0.35 17.61 -7.18
N ALA A 29 0.23 17.43 -5.86
CA ALA A 29 0.97 18.24 -4.89
C ALA A 29 2.49 18.06 -5.06
N ALA A 30 2.95 16.84 -5.37
CA ALA A 30 4.34 16.59 -5.68
C ALA A 30 4.79 17.30 -6.98
N TYR A 31 3.97 17.22 -8.03
CA TYR A 31 4.27 17.85 -9.32
C TYR A 31 4.34 19.37 -9.22
N ASP A 32 3.41 19.99 -8.48
CA ASP A 32 3.42 21.43 -8.21
C ASP A 32 4.70 21.85 -7.48
N ALA A 33 5.07 21.13 -6.42
CA ALA A 33 6.27 21.41 -5.64
C ALA A 33 7.59 21.16 -6.42
N LEU A 34 7.58 20.26 -7.40
CA LEU A 34 8.71 19.97 -8.28
C LEU A 34 8.74 20.85 -9.55
N GLY A 35 7.76 21.73 -9.76
CA GLY A 35 7.65 22.57 -10.96
C GLY A 35 7.32 21.78 -12.23
N LEU A 36 6.71 20.61 -12.11
CA LEU A 36 6.36 19.70 -13.21
C LEU A 36 5.02 20.10 -13.86
N THR A 37 4.93 21.31 -14.39
CA THR A 37 3.67 21.89 -14.89
C THR A 37 3.07 21.20 -16.12
N ALA A 38 3.84 20.35 -16.80
CA ALA A 38 3.38 19.56 -17.94
C ALA A 38 2.93 18.13 -17.54
N TRP A 39 2.90 17.81 -16.25
CA TRP A 39 2.50 16.50 -15.74
C TRP A 39 1.04 16.47 -15.31
N SER A 40 0.34 15.37 -15.63
CA SER A 40 -0.96 15.06 -15.06
C SER A 40 -0.92 13.76 -14.27
N TYR A 41 -1.74 13.69 -13.22
CA TYR A 41 -2.03 12.45 -12.52
C TYR A 41 -3.54 12.27 -12.39
N ASP A 42 -4.07 11.24 -13.01
CA ASP A 42 -5.51 10.97 -13.06
C ASP A 42 -5.88 9.66 -12.35
N ARG A 43 -7.17 9.35 -12.29
CA ARG A 43 -7.67 8.06 -11.78
C ARG A 43 -8.61 7.45 -12.79
N PHE A 44 -8.49 6.14 -12.99
CA PHE A 44 -9.34 5.38 -13.90
C PHE A 44 -9.93 4.17 -13.19
N GLU A 45 -11.25 4.01 -13.32
CA GLU A 45 -11.93 2.85 -12.79
C GLU A 45 -11.77 1.68 -13.75
N VAL A 46 -10.95 0.69 -13.36
CA VAL A 46 -10.55 -0.44 -14.19
C VAL A 46 -10.51 -1.69 -13.31
N ASP A 47 -11.11 -2.78 -13.79
CA ASP A 47 -10.99 -4.12 -13.19
C ASP A 47 -10.03 -5.00 -14.00
N GLU A 48 -9.82 -6.23 -13.53
CA GLU A 48 -8.86 -7.17 -14.13
C GLU A 48 -9.18 -7.46 -15.60
N ALA A 49 -10.47 -7.48 -15.97
CA ALA A 49 -10.89 -7.73 -17.35
C ALA A 49 -10.64 -6.52 -18.27
N GLY A 50 -10.80 -5.31 -17.75
CA GLY A 50 -10.51 -4.07 -18.49
C GLY A 50 -9.02 -3.72 -18.58
N LEU A 51 -8.18 -4.31 -17.72
CA LEU A 51 -6.76 -3.95 -17.60
C LEU A 51 -5.97 -4.13 -18.91
N PRO A 52 -6.07 -5.26 -19.65
CA PRO A 52 -5.34 -5.41 -20.90
C PRO A 52 -5.71 -4.36 -21.94
N GLY A 53 -7.01 -4.06 -22.10
CA GLY A 53 -7.48 -3.04 -23.04
C GLY A 53 -6.97 -1.64 -22.68
N PHE A 54 -6.88 -1.31 -21.39
CA PHE A 54 -6.27 -0.03 -20.97
C PHE A 54 -4.80 0.07 -21.40
N PHE A 55 -4.03 -1.04 -21.30
CA PHE A 55 -2.62 -1.08 -21.71
C PHE A 55 -2.43 -0.92 -23.23
N GLU A 56 -3.41 -1.34 -24.04
CA GLU A 56 -3.39 -1.16 -25.50
C GLU A 56 -3.60 0.31 -25.92
N GLU A 57 -4.28 1.11 -25.10
CA GLU A 57 -4.55 2.53 -25.35
C GLU A 57 -3.42 3.48 -24.89
N LEU A 58 -2.38 2.94 -24.25
CA LEU A 58 -1.26 3.73 -23.75
C LEU A 58 -0.39 4.26 -24.89
N GLY A 59 -0.33 5.58 -25.00
CA GLY A 59 0.62 6.28 -25.87
C GLY A 59 1.95 6.65 -25.19
N PRO A 60 2.88 7.28 -25.94
CA PRO A 60 4.22 7.62 -25.47
C PRO A 60 4.26 8.68 -24.34
N GLN A 61 3.15 9.35 -24.07
CA GLN A 61 3.03 10.34 -22.99
C GLN A 61 2.92 9.70 -21.59
N TRP A 62 2.65 8.40 -21.49
CA TRP A 62 2.47 7.74 -20.21
C TRP A 62 3.82 7.41 -19.57
N ALA A 63 4.05 7.92 -18.36
CA ALA A 63 5.26 7.69 -17.58
C ALA A 63 5.11 6.56 -16.55
N GLY A 64 3.89 6.35 -16.04
CA GLY A 64 3.66 5.23 -15.13
C GLY A 64 2.23 5.12 -14.61
N LEU A 65 1.94 3.98 -13.99
CA LEU A 65 0.65 3.65 -13.40
C LEU A 65 0.84 3.21 -11.95
N SER A 66 0.03 3.73 -11.04
CA SER A 66 -0.16 3.13 -9.72
C SER A 66 -1.35 2.16 -9.78
N LEU A 67 -1.26 1.04 -9.08
CA LEU A 67 -2.27 -0.01 -9.09
C LEU A 67 -2.75 -0.30 -7.68
N THR A 68 -4.06 -0.28 -7.52
CA THR A 68 -4.73 -0.76 -6.31
C THR A 68 -5.61 -1.96 -6.64
N MET A 69 -6.33 -2.47 -5.65
CA MET A 69 -7.28 -3.57 -5.81
C MET A 69 -8.20 -3.32 -7.03
N PRO A 70 -8.46 -4.35 -7.87
CA PRO A 70 -7.94 -5.72 -7.80
C PRO A 70 -6.62 -5.96 -8.57
N LEU A 71 -5.99 -4.92 -9.11
CA LEU A 71 -5.06 -5.02 -10.24
C LEU A 71 -3.63 -5.46 -9.89
N LYS A 72 -3.25 -5.48 -8.61
CA LYS A 72 -1.84 -5.66 -8.20
C LYS A 72 -1.19 -6.97 -8.67
N ARG A 73 -1.99 -8.02 -8.86
CA ARG A 73 -1.54 -9.30 -9.43
C ARG A 73 -1.86 -9.41 -10.92
N ALA A 74 -3.04 -8.94 -11.31
CA ALA A 74 -3.53 -9.00 -12.68
C ALA A 74 -2.63 -8.27 -13.69
N VAL A 75 -1.84 -7.28 -13.25
CA VAL A 75 -0.92 -6.59 -14.13
C VAL A 75 0.32 -7.41 -14.51
N ILE A 76 0.77 -8.34 -13.66
CA ILE A 76 2.09 -8.99 -13.80
C ILE A 76 2.27 -9.62 -15.20
N PRO A 77 1.28 -10.32 -15.79
CA PRO A 77 1.42 -10.88 -17.14
C PRO A 77 1.53 -9.84 -18.27
N LEU A 78 1.27 -8.57 -18.00
CA LEU A 78 1.31 -7.46 -18.97
C LEU A 78 2.64 -6.69 -18.94
N LEU A 79 3.55 -7.07 -18.04
CA LEU A 79 4.82 -6.42 -17.78
C LEU A 79 5.97 -7.20 -18.40
N ASP A 80 7.03 -6.47 -18.79
CA ASP A 80 8.24 -7.05 -19.34
C ASP A 80 9.17 -7.54 -18.22
N GLU A 81 9.17 -6.82 -17.10
CA GLU A 81 10.00 -7.11 -15.93
C GLU A 81 9.28 -6.70 -14.64
N ILE A 82 9.57 -7.41 -13.54
CA ILE A 82 9.21 -6.99 -12.19
C ILE A 82 10.45 -6.98 -11.29
N SER A 83 10.54 -5.97 -10.42
CA SER A 83 11.60 -5.87 -9.41
C SER A 83 11.61 -7.07 -8.45
N GLU A 84 12.76 -7.33 -7.82
CA GLU A 84 12.88 -8.34 -6.75
C GLU A 84 11.88 -8.10 -5.60
N THR A 85 11.65 -6.83 -5.26
CA THR A 85 10.67 -6.42 -4.23
C THR A 85 9.26 -6.87 -4.60
N ALA A 86 8.81 -6.61 -5.83
CA ALA A 86 7.49 -7.04 -6.30
C ALA A 86 7.39 -8.56 -6.47
N ALA A 87 8.45 -9.19 -6.99
CA ALA A 87 8.52 -10.64 -7.15
C ALA A 87 8.38 -11.35 -5.80
N SER A 88 8.98 -10.83 -4.71
CA SER A 88 8.94 -11.48 -3.39
C SER A 88 7.53 -11.79 -2.86
N VAL A 89 6.51 -11.08 -3.33
CA VAL A 89 5.10 -11.19 -2.89
C VAL A 89 4.09 -11.34 -4.03
N ASP A 90 4.58 -11.54 -5.26
CA ASP A 90 3.85 -11.51 -6.53
C ASP A 90 2.76 -10.43 -6.56
N ALA A 91 3.16 -9.19 -6.26
CA ALA A 91 2.27 -8.04 -6.25
C ALA A 91 3.00 -6.78 -6.73
N VAL A 92 2.42 -6.10 -7.70
CA VAL A 92 2.91 -4.85 -8.29
C VAL A 92 1.91 -3.74 -8.03
N ASN A 93 2.30 -2.69 -7.33
CA ASN A 93 1.46 -1.50 -7.13
C ASN A 93 1.92 -0.31 -7.99
N THR A 94 3.03 -0.46 -8.73
CA THR A 94 3.67 0.61 -9.49
C THR A 94 4.21 0.06 -10.81
N VAL A 95 3.85 0.70 -11.92
CA VAL A 95 4.39 0.41 -13.26
C VAL A 95 5.07 1.67 -13.76
N VAL A 96 6.28 1.53 -14.30
CA VAL A 96 7.02 2.61 -14.95
C VAL A 96 7.21 2.24 -16.42
N PHE A 97 6.92 3.20 -17.31
CA PHE A 97 7.21 3.09 -18.72
C PHE A 97 8.55 3.76 -19.02
N THR A 98 9.47 2.99 -19.57
CA THR A 98 10.84 3.43 -19.85
C THR A 98 10.96 4.04 -21.26
N GLU A 99 12.07 4.74 -21.53
CA GLU A 99 12.29 5.42 -22.82
C GLU A 99 12.30 4.45 -24.02
N ASP A 100 12.65 3.18 -23.81
CA ASP A 100 12.64 2.13 -24.84
C ASP A 100 11.27 1.41 -24.99
N GLY A 101 10.29 1.81 -24.17
CA GLY A 101 8.93 1.28 -24.19
C GLY A 101 8.69 0.09 -23.26
N SER A 102 9.71 -0.38 -22.52
CA SER A 102 9.55 -1.47 -21.56
C SER A 102 8.72 -1.06 -20.34
N ARG A 103 7.94 -2.01 -19.84
CA ARG A 103 6.98 -1.89 -18.74
C ARG A 103 7.54 -2.59 -17.51
N ILE A 104 8.04 -1.81 -16.56
CA ILE A 104 8.71 -2.33 -15.36
C ILE A 104 7.77 -2.21 -14.17
N GLY A 105 7.50 -3.34 -13.51
CA GLY A 105 6.67 -3.43 -12.31
C GLY A 105 7.46 -3.39 -11.01
N ASP A 106 6.91 -2.72 -10.00
CA ASP A 106 7.49 -2.66 -8.67
C ASP A 106 6.39 -2.56 -7.58
N ASN A 107 6.79 -2.79 -6.33
CA ASN A 107 5.96 -2.72 -5.15
C ASN A 107 6.54 -1.70 -4.16
N THR A 108 5.96 -0.51 -4.14
CA THR A 108 6.32 0.56 -3.21
C THR A 108 5.62 0.46 -1.85
N ASP A 109 4.66 -0.46 -1.68
CA ASP A 109 3.97 -0.63 -0.38
C ASP A 109 4.92 -1.21 0.66
N ILE A 110 5.77 -2.18 0.30
CA ILE A 110 6.71 -2.82 1.24
C ILE A 110 7.67 -1.78 1.87
N PRO A 111 8.49 -1.04 1.09
CA PRO A 111 9.33 0.00 1.66
C PRO A 111 8.51 1.15 2.28
N GLY A 112 7.34 1.47 1.73
CA GLY A 112 6.46 2.51 2.28
C GLY A 112 5.93 2.18 3.67
N MET A 113 5.58 0.93 3.92
CA MET A 113 5.09 0.45 5.21
C MET A 113 6.17 0.45 6.27
N VAL A 114 7.39 0.04 5.90
CA VAL A 114 8.56 0.14 6.79
C VAL A 114 8.86 1.59 7.13
N ALA A 115 8.81 2.50 6.15
CA ALA A 115 9.03 3.93 6.39
C ALA A 115 7.95 4.53 7.32
N ALA A 116 6.67 4.18 7.10
CA ALA A 116 5.57 4.59 7.96
C ALA A 116 5.74 4.10 9.42
N LEU A 117 6.12 2.84 9.61
CA LEU A 117 6.36 2.28 10.95
C LEU A 117 7.53 2.98 11.66
N ARG A 118 8.64 3.20 10.95
CA ARG A 118 9.83 3.89 11.50
C ARG A 118 9.56 5.33 11.88
N GLU A 119 8.76 6.05 11.09
CA GLU A 119 8.36 7.43 11.41
C GLU A 119 7.59 7.50 12.74
N HIS A 120 6.88 6.43 13.10
CA HIS A 120 6.21 6.27 14.39
C HIS A 120 7.09 5.60 15.48
N GLY A 121 8.40 5.49 15.24
CA GLY A 121 9.38 4.96 16.19
C GLY A 121 9.42 3.43 16.29
N ILE A 122 8.78 2.72 15.37
CA ILE A 122 8.70 1.25 15.36
C ILE A 122 9.81 0.72 14.45
N GLU A 123 11.00 0.54 15.02
CA GLU A 123 12.17 0.02 14.30
C GLU A 123 12.22 -1.51 14.28
N GLN A 124 11.83 -2.16 15.38
CA GLN A 124 11.75 -3.61 15.54
C GLN A 124 10.59 -4.00 16.46
N VAL A 125 10.05 -5.20 16.24
CA VAL A 125 9.02 -5.83 17.09
C VAL A 125 9.31 -7.32 17.30
N ASP A 126 8.90 -7.84 18.46
CA ASP A 126 9.17 -9.25 18.81
C ASP A 126 8.12 -10.21 18.23
N SER A 127 6.93 -9.72 17.93
CA SER A 127 5.87 -10.45 17.24
C SER A 127 4.87 -9.48 16.62
N ALA A 128 4.12 -9.96 15.64
CA ALA A 128 3.08 -9.18 14.97
C ALA A 128 1.87 -10.03 14.59
N ALA A 129 0.73 -9.39 14.43
CA ALA A 129 -0.46 -10.01 13.86
C ALA A 129 -0.89 -9.29 12.58
N ILE A 130 -1.32 -10.05 11.58
CA ILE A 130 -1.92 -9.53 10.35
C ILE A 130 -3.39 -9.93 10.34
N LEU A 131 -4.27 -8.95 10.19
CA LEU A 131 -5.68 -9.17 9.89
C LEU A 131 -5.88 -9.10 8.37
N GLY A 132 -6.11 -10.25 7.73
CA GLY A 132 -6.27 -10.37 6.28
C GLY A 132 -5.19 -11.20 5.58
N ALA A 133 -5.41 -11.48 4.29
CA ALA A 133 -4.53 -12.30 3.45
C ALA A 133 -4.63 -11.90 1.96
N GLY A 134 -4.77 -10.61 1.67
CA GLY A 134 -4.75 -10.07 0.30
C GLY A 134 -3.34 -9.68 -0.14
N ALA A 135 -3.21 -9.07 -1.33
CA ALA A 135 -1.92 -8.56 -1.83
C ALA A 135 -1.26 -7.52 -0.90
N THR A 136 -2.06 -6.75 -0.16
CA THR A 136 -1.53 -5.85 0.88
C THR A 136 -1.05 -6.62 2.11
N ALA A 137 -1.67 -7.75 2.46
CA ALA A 137 -1.22 -8.61 3.55
C ALA A 137 0.12 -9.30 3.23
N SER A 138 0.32 -9.76 1.98
CA SER A 138 1.63 -10.28 1.57
C SER A 138 2.71 -9.19 1.61
N SER A 139 2.37 -7.97 1.17
CA SER A 139 3.26 -6.81 1.32
C SER A 139 3.55 -6.47 2.79
N ALA A 140 2.58 -6.66 3.68
CA ALA A 140 2.76 -6.47 5.13
C ALA A 140 3.68 -7.51 5.74
N LEU A 141 3.53 -8.77 5.33
CA LEU A 141 4.43 -9.83 5.73
C LEU A 141 5.87 -9.56 5.26
N ALA A 142 6.06 -9.10 4.02
CA ALA A 142 7.38 -8.71 3.51
C ALA A 142 7.97 -7.48 4.21
N ALA A 143 7.15 -6.53 4.66
CA ALA A 143 7.60 -5.44 5.52
C ALA A 143 8.02 -5.97 6.90
N LEU A 144 7.24 -6.87 7.49
CA LEU A 144 7.53 -7.53 8.76
C LEU A 144 8.79 -8.38 8.70
N ALA A 145 9.12 -9.01 7.58
CA ALA A 145 10.39 -9.73 7.38
C ALA A 145 11.63 -8.86 7.67
N ARG A 146 11.49 -7.53 7.63
CA ARG A 146 12.59 -6.58 7.84
C ARG A 146 12.67 -6.04 9.28
N ILE A 147 11.61 -6.18 10.07
CA ILE A 147 11.49 -5.52 11.39
C ILE A 147 10.99 -6.46 12.51
N CYS A 148 10.33 -7.56 12.17
CA CYS A 148 9.82 -8.53 13.13
C CYS A 148 10.89 -9.59 13.38
N THR A 149 11.19 -9.85 14.65
CA THR A 149 12.23 -10.82 15.05
C THR A 149 11.66 -12.17 15.51
N GLY A 150 10.34 -12.28 15.64
CA GLY A 150 9.65 -13.51 16.03
C GLY A 150 8.41 -13.82 15.18
N GLU A 151 7.47 -14.58 15.74
CA GLU A 151 6.29 -15.11 15.05
C GLU A 151 5.38 -13.98 14.50
N VAL A 152 4.93 -14.16 13.26
CA VAL A 152 3.83 -13.40 12.67
C VAL A 152 2.58 -14.29 12.60
N VAL A 153 1.45 -13.79 13.11
CA VAL A 153 0.18 -14.52 13.09
C VAL A 153 -0.79 -13.89 12.10
N ALA A 154 -1.13 -14.61 11.03
CA ALA A 154 -2.12 -14.17 10.04
C ALA A 154 -3.52 -14.73 10.36
N TYR A 155 -4.49 -13.85 10.58
CA TYR A 155 -5.89 -14.20 10.82
C TYR A 155 -6.68 -14.14 9.52
N VAL A 156 -7.24 -15.28 9.10
CA VAL A 156 -7.79 -15.47 7.76
C VAL A 156 -9.12 -16.22 7.78
N ARG A 157 -9.91 -16.06 6.70
CA ARG A 157 -11.27 -16.62 6.60
C ARG A 157 -11.33 -17.99 5.89
N SER A 158 -10.25 -18.44 5.27
CA SER A 158 -10.23 -19.70 4.53
C SER A 158 -8.87 -20.36 4.56
N GLU A 159 -8.86 -21.70 4.53
CA GLU A 159 -7.60 -22.48 4.51
C GLU A 159 -6.76 -22.21 3.26
N ALA A 160 -7.38 -21.92 2.11
CA ALA A 160 -6.65 -21.53 0.91
C ALA A 160 -5.82 -20.25 1.12
N ARG A 161 -6.38 -19.26 1.83
CA ARG A 161 -5.66 -18.03 2.21
C ARG A 161 -4.62 -18.29 3.30
N ALA A 162 -4.89 -19.24 4.18
CA ALA A 162 -3.93 -19.67 5.19
C ALA A 162 -2.69 -20.29 4.54
N ALA A 163 -2.89 -21.24 3.62
CA ALA A 163 -1.82 -21.86 2.85
C ALA A 163 -0.99 -20.81 2.11
N GLU A 164 -1.64 -19.88 1.41
CA GLU A 164 -0.97 -18.77 0.73
C GLU A 164 -0.11 -17.92 1.67
N MET A 165 -0.59 -17.59 2.87
CA MET A 165 0.21 -16.83 3.85
C MET A 165 1.42 -17.62 4.37
N ARG A 166 1.31 -18.94 4.53
CA ARG A 166 2.44 -19.80 4.92
C ARG A 166 3.48 -19.89 3.81
N GLU A 167 3.05 -20.02 2.55
CA GLU A 167 3.94 -19.99 1.38
C GLU A 167 4.70 -18.67 1.30
N TRP A 168 4.05 -17.53 1.57
CA TRP A 168 4.75 -16.25 1.68
C TRP A 168 5.74 -16.23 2.84
N GLY A 169 5.40 -16.82 3.99
CA GLY A 169 6.31 -16.96 5.13
C GLY A 169 7.58 -17.72 4.77
N GLU A 170 7.43 -18.89 4.14
CA GLU A 170 8.57 -19.69 3.66
C GLU A 170 9.43 -18.94 2.64
N ARG A 171 8.79 -18.24 1.69
CA ARG A 171 9.50 -17.47 0.65
C ARG A 171 10.28 -16.28 1.22
N LEU A 172 9.78 -15.68 2.29
CA LEU A 172 10.35 -14.48 2.93
C LEU A 172 11.25 -14.80 4.14
N ASP A 173 11.40 -16.08 4.48
CA ASP A 173 12.09 -16.55 5.69
C ASP A 173 11.51 -15.94 6.99
N VAL A 174 10.17 -15.94 7.09
CA VAL A 174 9.42 -15.46 8.26
C VAL A 174 8.64 -16.61 8.88
N ASP A 175 8.73 -16.76 10.21
CA ASP A 175 7.89 -17.70 10.95
C ASP A 175 6.43 -17.23 10.96
N VAL A 176 5.61 -17.82 10.10
CA VAL A 176 4.20 -17.47 9.92
C VAL A 176 3.31 -18.59 10.44
N ARG A 177 2.51 -18.26 11.45
CA ARG A 177 1.37 -19.07 11.87
C ARG A 177 0.08 -18.45 11.34
N THR A 178 -0.89 -19.29 11.03
CA THR A 178 -2.24 -18.86 10.62
C THR A 178 -3.26 -19.22 11.68
N ALA A 179 -4.27 -18.38 11.87
CA ALA A 179 -5.40 -18.62 12.75
C ALA A 179 -6.73 -18.28 12.05
N ASP A 180 -7.82 -18.86 12.56
CA ASP A 180 -9.16 -18.59 12.04
C ASP A 180 -9.58 -17.14 12.36
N TRP A 181 -10.27 -16.50 11.43
CA TRP A 181 -10.82 -15.16 11.62
C TRP A 181 -11.76 -15.06 12.84
N ALA A 182 -12.44 -16.14 13.21
CA ALA A 182 -13.25 -16.20 14.42
C ALA A 182 -12.44 -15.89 15.69
N ASP A 183 -11.13 -16.15 15.67
CA ASP A 183 -10.20 -15.89 16.76
C ASP A 183 -9.46 -14.54 16.63
N ALA A 184 -9.81 -13.70 15.66
CA ALA A 184 -9.11 -12.43 15.37
C ALA A 184 -9.07 -11.44 16.55
N GLY A 185 -9.95 -11.57 17.54
CA GLY A 185 -9.85 -10.80 18.79
C GLY A 185 -8.55 -11.06 19.57
N GLN A 186 -7.93 -12.23 19.39
CA GLN A 186 -6.64 -12.56 19.99
C GLN A 186 -5.49 -11.77 19.36
N ALA A 187 -5.60 -11.41 18.08
CA ALA A 187 -4.62 -10.61 17.34
C ALA A 187 -4.36 -9.26 18.03
N LEU A 188 -5.39 -8.69 18.66
CA LEU A 188 -5.38 -7.32 19.17
C LEU A 188 -4.44 -7.12 20.37
N ARG A 189 -3.86 -8.20 20.88
CA ARG A 189 -2.88 -8.20 21.98
C ARG A 189 -1.43 -8.22 21.50
N ALA A 190 -1.19 -8.37 20.19
CA ALA A 190 0.16 -8.37 19.64
C ALA A 190 0.83 -6.99 19.82
N PRO A 191 2.17 -6.93 19.92
CA PRO A 191 2.92 -5.68 19.94
C PRO A 191 2.66 -4.78 18.72
N LEU A 192 2.43 -5.40 17.56
CA LEU A 192 2.02 -4.74 16.33
C LEU A 192 0.89 -5.52 15.65
N VAL A 193 -0.19 -4.83 15.32
CA VAL A 193 -1.32 -5.38 14.55
C VAL A 193 -1.42 -4.63 13.24
N ILE A 194 -1.35 -5.33 12.11
CA ILE A 194 -1.53 -4.74 10.78
C ILE A 194 -2.88 -5.18 10.22
N ALA A 195 -3.82 -4.24 10.10
CA ALA A 195 -5.13 -4.48 9.50
C ALA A 195 -5.08 -4.18 8.01
N THR A 196 -5.32 -5.19 7.17
CA THR A 196 -5.24 -5.11 5.70
C THR A 196 -6.58 -5.38 5.02
N THR A 197 -7.66 -5.47 5.80
CA THR A 197 -8.99 -5.84 5.31
C THR A 197 -9.77 -4.64 4.76
N PRO A 198 -10.77 -4.88 3.89
CA PRO A 198 -11.69 -3.83 3.45
C PRO A 198 -12.42 -3.15 4.62
N ALA A 199 -12.85 -1.91 4.41
CA ALA A 199 -13.66 -1.15 5.36
C ALA A 199 -14.87 -1.97 5.85
N GLY A 200 -15.17 -1.86 7.15
CA GLY A 200 -16.25 -2.59 7.81
C GLY A 200 -15.87 -4.00 8.30
N THR A 201 -14.77 -4.59 7.82
CA THR A 201 -14.42 -5.99 8.16
C THR A 201 -14.00 -6.17 9.62
N THR A 202 -13.37 -5.15 10.21
CA THR A 202 -12.82 -5.19 11.57
C THR A 202 -13.69 -4.50 12.62
N ASP A 203 -14.86 -3.98 12.23
CA ASP A 203 -15.76 -3.22 13.12
C ASP A 203 -16.15 -4.04 14.36
N ALA A 204 -16.51 -5.30 14.16
CA ALA A 204 -16.83 -6.22 15.25
C ALA A 204 -15.66 -6.48 16.22
N LEU A 205 -14.41 -6.27 15.78
CA LEU A 205 -13.22 -6.41 16.62
C LEU A 205 -13.00 -5.20 17.54
N ALA A 206 -13.62 -4.05 17.27
CA ALA A 206 -13.51 -2.87 18.14
C ALA A 206 -13.95 -3.19 19.58
N ALA A 207 -14.97 -4.03 19.76
CA ALA A 207 -15.42 -4.45 21.09
C ALA A 207 -14.37 -5.25 21.88
N ALA A 208 -13.40 -5.88 21.19
CA ALA A 208 -12.37 -6.73 21.78
C ALA A 208 -11.02 -6.02 22.00
N VAL A 209 -10.88 -4.74 21.62
CA VAL A 209 -9.64 -3.97 21.81
C VAL A 209 -9.30 -3.94 23.32
N PRO A 210 -8.08 -4.35 23.73
CA PRO A 210 -7.69 -4.36 25.13
C PRO A 210 -7.55 -2.93 25.67
N GLU A 211 -7.62 -2.76 27.00
CA GLU A 211 -7.54 -1.43 27.65
C GLU A 211 -6.19 -0.71 27.49
N ARG A 212 -5.15 -1.44 27.08
CA ARG A 212 -3.80 -0.93 26.81
C ARG A 212 -3.26 -1.61 25.56
N PRO A 213 -3.81 -1.30 24.38
CA PRO A 213 -3.32 -1.89 23.15
C PRO A 213 -1.97 -1.26 22.79
N ALA A 214 -1.13 -2.01 22.09
CA ALA A 214 0.14 -1.52 21.58
C ALA A 214 -0.09 -0.74 20.27
N THR A 215 0.57 -1.11 19.18
CA THR A 215 0.44 -0.40 17.90
C THR A 215 -0.57 -1.09 16.97
N LEU A 216 -1.47 -0.30 16.40
CA LEU A 216 -2.25 -0.66 15.21
C LEU A 216 -1.68 0.04 13.98
N PHE A 217 -1.44 -0.70 12.91
CA PHE A 217 -1.31 -0.16 11.57
C PHE A 217 -2.55 -0.55 10.77
N ASP A 218 -3.47 0.39 10.59
CA ASP A 218 -4.64 0.19 9.72
C ASP A 218 -4.33 0.75 8.34
N VAL A 219 -4.32 -0.08 7.29
CA VAL A 219 -3.98 0.39 5.93
C VAL A 219 -5.10 1.22 5.29
N LEU A 220 -6.27 1.30 5.92
CA LEU A 220 -7.35 2.18 5.49
C LEU A 220 -7.06 3.62 5.90
N TYR A 221 -7.42 4.55 5.02
CA TYR A 221 -7.39 6.00 5.28
C TYR A 221 -8.72 6.68 4.98
N ASP A 222 -9.70 5.94 4.46
CA ASP A 222 -11.03 6.43 4.16
C ASP A 222 -12.02 5.25 4.17
N PRO A 223 -13.11 5.31 4.97
CA PRO A 223 -13.39 6.32 5.99
C PRO A 223 -12.34 6.34 7.12
N TRP A 224 -12.14 7.49 7.76
CA TRP A 224 -11.19 7.64 8.87
C TRP A 224 -11.74 8.49 10.03
N PRO A 225 -11.51 8.12 11.30
CA PRO A 225 -10.91 6.86 11.74
C PRO A 225 -11.82 5.66 11.48
N THR A 226 -11.24 4.47 11.27
CA THR A 226 -12.00 3.21 11.31
C THR A 226 -12.50 2.95 12.73
N GLU A 227 -13.54 2.12 12.92
CA GLU A 227 -14.02 1.79 14.27
C GLU A 227 -12.91 1.17 15.14
N LEU A 228 -12.07 0.32 14.53
CA LEU A 228 -10.93 -0.29 15.19
C LEU A 228 -9.90 0.77 15.63
N ALA A 229 -9.50 1.68 14.72
CA ALA A 229 -8.53 2.74 15.01
C ALA A 229 -9.05 3.75 16.04
N ALA A 230 -10.33 4.12 15.95
CA ALA A 230 -10.98 4.99 16.92
C ALA A 230 -10.93 4.38 18.32
N ARG A 231 -11.30 3.10 18.45
CA ARG A 231 -11.25 2.39 19.72
C ARG A 231 -9.83 2.22 20.25
N TRP A 232 -8.87 1.95 19.36
CA TRP A 232 -7.45 1.85 19.70
C TRP A 232 -6.95 3.13 20.37
N SER A 233 -7.24 4.27 19.73
CA SER A 233 -6.85 5.60 20.20
C SER A 233 -7.53 5.96 21.52
N MET A 234 -8.79 5.57 21.73
CA MET A 234 -9.50 5.77 23.00
C MET A 234 -8.82 5.10 24.19
N PHE A 235 -8.13 3.97 23.97
CA PHE A 235 -7.37 3.27 24.99
C PHE A 235 -5.87 3.68 25.03
N GLY A 236 -5.50 4.73 24.28
CA GLY A 236 -4.15 5.28 24.28
C GLY A 236 -3.11 4.47 23.51
N GLY A 237 -3.54 3.52 22.67
CA GLY A 237 -2.63 2.80 21.78
C GLY A 237 -2.16 3.67 20.61
N ALA A 238 -0.98 3.34 20.07
CA ALA A 238 -0.44 4.01 18.89
C ALA A 238 -1.19 3.57 17.63
N VAL A 239 -1.42 4.50 16.71
CA VAL A 239 -2.08 4.23 15.42
C VAL A 239 -1.24 4.80 14.29
N VAL A 240 -0.81 3.91 13.39
CA VAL A 240 -0.28 4.23 12.06
C VAL A 240 -1.43 4.10 11.07
N SER A 241 -1.68 5.15 10.29
CA SER A 241 -2.84 5.23 9.40
C SER A 241 -2.52 4.76 7.98
N GLY A 242 -3.55 4.47 7.20
CA GLY A 242 -3.39 4.17 5.78
C GLY A 242 -2.86 5.36 5.00
N LEU A 243 -3.00 6.60 5.52
CA LEU A 243 -2.46 7.79 4.89
C LEU A 243 -0.93 7.81 5.02
N ASP A 244 -0.39 7.34 6.15
CA ASP A 244 1.07 7.19 6.32
C ASP A 244 1.65 6.24 5.29
N LEU A 245 1.02 5.06 5.11
CA LEU A 245 1.39 4.15 4.04
C LEU A 245 1.28 4.83 2.66
N LEU A 246 0.13 5.47 2.39
CA LEU A 246 -0.18 6.07 1.10
C LEU A 246 0.84 7.14 0.70
N VAL A 247 1.28 7.99 1.65
CA VAL A 247 2.26 9.04 1.40
C VAL A 247 3.63 8.42 1.08
N HIS A 248 4.13 7.51 1.91
CA HIS A 248 5.46 6.92 1.72
C HIS A 248 5.54 6.09 0.43
N GLN A 249 4.52 5.31 0.10
CA GLN A 249 4.50 4.56 -1.16
C GLN A 249 4.39 5.50 -2.38
N ALA A 250 3.68 6.63 -2.25
CA ALA A 250 3.50 7.59 -3.34
C ALA A 250 4.78 8.39 -3.60
N VAL A 251 5.56 8.72 -2.57
CA VAL A 251 6.89 9.35 -2.70
C VAL A 251 7.75 8.52 -3.65
N LEU A 252 7.86 7.22 -3.40
CA LEU A 252 8.64 6.30 -4.25
C LEU A 252 8.08 6.20 -5.67
N GLN A 253 6.76 6.25 -5.84
CA GLN A 253 6.14 6.28 -7.17
C GLN A 253 6.48 7.55 -7.94
N VAL A 254 6.39 8.73 -7.29
CA VAL A 254 6.76 10.01 -7.91
C VAL A 254 8.21 9.97 -8.36
N GLU A 255 9.12 9.52 -7.50
CA GLU A 255 10.55 9.45 -7.85
C GLU A 255 10.81 8.56 -9.05
N ARG A 256 10.16 7.39 -9.09
CA ARG A 256 10.32 6.42 -10.17
C ARG A 256 9.70 6.87 -11.49
N MET A 257 8.50 7.44 -11.44
CA MET A 257 7.80 7.88 -12.64
C MET A 257 8.45 9.14 -13.23
N THR A 258 8.87 10.09 -12.39
CA THR A 258 9.38 11.41 -12.84
C THR A 258 10.89 11.48 -12.97
N GLY A 259 11.63 10.54 -12.38
CA GLY A 259 13.08 10.60 -12.24
C GLY A 259 13.57 11.74 -11.32
N ARG A 260 12.68 12.35 -10.53
CA ARG A 260 13.01 13.44 -9.58
C ARG A 260 13.07 12.91 -8.16
N SER A 261 14.24 13.00 -7.53
CA SER A 261 14.44 12.65 -6.12
C SER A 261 15.26 13.76 -5.41
N PRO A 262 14.94 14.08 -4.13
CA PRO A 262 13.84 13.52 -3.34
C PRO A 262 12.48 14.06 -3.78
N ALA A 263 11.45 13.20 -3.75
CA ALA A 263 10.07 13.68 -3.87
C ALA A 263 9.63 14.44 -2.60
N PRO A 264 8.76 15.47 -2.71
CA PRO A 264 8.47 16.41 -1.63
C PRO A 264 7.46 15.85 -0.61
N LEU A 265 7.92 14.93 0.24
CA LEU A 265 7.11 14.21 1.24
C LEU A 265 6.18 15.14 2.06
N GLU A 266 6.72 16.22 2.62
CA GLU A 266 5.96 17.16 3.45
C GLU A 266 4.84 17.90 2.69
N ALA A 267 5.01 18.12 1.38
CA ALA A 267 3.98 18.74 0.56
C ALA A 267 2.87 17.72 0.26
N MET A 268 3.26 16.49 -0.07
CA MET A 268 2.34 15.39 -0.33
C MET A 268 1.50 15.08 0.92
N ARG A 269 2.14 14.93 2.09
CA ARG A 269 1.47 14.66 3.37
C ARG A 269 0.42 15.72 3.68
N ARG A 270 0.80 17.00 3.67
CA ARG A 270 -0.12 18.12 3.94
C ARG A 270 -1.31 18.15 2.99
N ALA A 271 -1.09 17.84 1.70
CA ALA A 271 -2.17 17.78 0.73
C ALA A 271 -3.13 16.61 1.02
N GLY A 272 -2.61 15.44 1.37
CA GLY A 272 -3.39 14.27 1.77
C GLY A 272 -4.22 14.51 3.03
N GLU A 273 -3.60 15.05 4.08
CA GLU A 273 -4.27 15.39 5.34
C GLU A 273 -5.40 16.40 5.13
N LYS A 274 -5.12 17.47 4.37
CA LYS A 274 -6.13 18.47 4.02
C LYS A 274 -7.32 17.83 3.27
N ALA A 275 -7.04 17.03 2.24
CA ALA A 275 -8.08 16.40 1.44
C ALA A 275 -8.88 15.35 2.22
N LEU A 276 -8.30 14.74 3.25
CA LEU A 276 -9.01 13.82 4.14
C LEU A 276 -9.90 14.58 5.14
N ALA A 277 -9.42 15.70 5.68
CA ALA A 277 -10.18 16.56 6.59
C ALA A 277 -11.38 17.26 5.93
N GLU A 278 -11.40 17.38 4.60
CA GLU A 278 -12.49 17.97 3.82
C GLU A 278 -13.61 16.97 3.46
N ARG A 279 -13.50 15.69 3.85
CA ARG A 279 -14.49 14.64 3.58
C ARG A 279 -15.61 14.56 4.61
#